data_AF-A0A011NX52-F1
#
_entry.id   AF-A0A011NX52-F1
#
_cell.length_a   1.000
_cell.length_b   1.000
_cell.length_c   1.000
_cell.angle_alpha   90.00
_cell.angle_beta   90.00
_cell.angle_gamma   90.00
#
_symmetry.space_group_name_H-M   'P 1'
#
loop_
_entity.id
_entity.type
_entity.pdbx_description
1 polymer ?
#
loop_
_entity_poly.entity_id
_entity_poly.type
_entity_poly.pdbx_seq_one_letter_code
_entity_poly.pdbx_strand_id
1 'polypeptide(L)' 'MTPMLQQTLCDHAAGNYRILTTLAAELLAAAAQRDLPQLDEKLYLQVFAQPERPAPRRAVAGR' A
#
# COMPACT_ATOMS: atom_id res chain seq x y z
N MET A 1 -0.83 13.19 -8.04
CA MET A 1 -1.44 12.41 -6.94
C MET A 1 -2.95 12.54 -7.03
N THR A 2 -3.70 11.44 -7.02
CA THR A 2 -5.17 11.49 -7.11
C THR A 2 -5.81 12.04 -5.83
N PRO A 3 -7.01 12.66 -5.89
CA PRO A 3 -7.71 13.14 -4.69
C PRO A 3 -8.10 12.02 -3.71
N MET A 4 -8.48 10.86 -4.22
CA MET A 4 -8.88 9.72 -3.40
C MET A 4 -7.68 9.09 -2.67
N LEU A 5 -6.49 9.05 -3.29
CA LEU A 5 -5.25 8.70 -2.60
C LEU A 5 -4.94 9.69 -1.46
N GLN A 6 -5.13 10.99 -1.67
CA GLN A 6 -4.90 11.99 -0.61
C GLN A 6 -5.79 11.73 0.60
N GLN A 7 -7.09 11.47 0.38
CA GLN A 7 -8.02 11.09 1.46
C GLN A 7 -7.57 9.82 2.17
N THR A 8 -7.20 8.78 1.41
CA THR A 8 -6.71 7.51 1.96
C THR A 8 -5.50 7.69 2.88
N LEU A 9 -4.54 8.53 2.48
CA LEU A 9 -3.37 8.83 3.30
C LEU A 9 -3.72 9.63 4.55
N CYS A 10 -4.63 10.60 4.45
CA CYS A 10 -5.11 11.38 5.60
C CYS A 10 -5.83 10.47 6.62
N ASP A 11 -6.70 9.58 6.16
CA ASP A 11 -7.43 8.63 6.99
C ASP A 11 -6.46 7.69 7.73
N HIS A 12 -5.48 7.13 7.01
CA HIS A 12 -4.45 6.26 7.62
C HIS A 12 -3.53 7.01 8.59
N ALA A 13 -3.23 8.27 8.30
CA ALA A 13 -2.37 9.07 9.17
C ALA A 13 -3.06 9.47 10.48
N ALA A 14 -4.40 9.54 10.52
CA ALA A 14 -5.18 9.90 11.70
C ALA A 14 -4.65 11.18 12.40
N GLY A 15 -4.29 12.19 11.63
CA GLY A 15 -3.71 13.46 12.11
C GLY A 15 -2.22 13.41 12.45
N ASN A 16 -1.56 12.26 12.33
CA ASN A 16 -0.13 12.13 12.54
C ASN A 16 0.65 12.44 11.26
N TYR A 17 1.15 13.67 11.17
CA TYR A 17 1.95 14.14 10.03
C TYR A 17 3.22 13.31 9.77
N ARG A 18 3.79 12.66 10.78
CA ARG A 18 4.95 11.78 10.59
C ARG A 18 4.56 10.53 9.81
N ILE A 19 3.40 9.94 10.11
CA ILE A 19 2.89 8.78 9.36
C ILE A 19 2.55 9.21 7.93
N LEU A 20 1.85 10.34 7.75
CA LEU A 20 1.49 10.87 6.44
C LEU A 20 2.71 11.05 5.53
N THR A 21 3.74 11.72 6.04
CA THR A 21 4.97 11.99 5.29
C THR A 21 5.75 10.71 4.99
N THR A 22 5.74 9.74 5.90
CA THR A 22 6.36 8.42 5.66
C THR A 22 5.65 7.67 4.53
N LEU A 23 4.31 7.57 4.57
CA LEU A 23 3.53 6.90 3.52
C LEU A 23 3.72 7.57 2.16
N ALA A 24 3.69 8.91 2.11
CA ALA A 24 3.89 9.65 0.87
C ALA A 24 5.32 9.47 0.31
N ALA A 25 6.34 9.44 1.17
CA ALA A 25 7.72 9.21 0.77
C ALA A 25 7.92 7.80 0.18
N GLU A 26 7.34 6.78 0.80
CA GLU A 26 7.41 5.40 0.30
C GLU A 26 6.72 5.25 -1.07
N LEU A 27 5.54 5.85 -1.25
CA LEU A 27 4.86 5.87 -2.54
C LEU A 27 5.66 6.60 -3.62
N LEU A 28 6.23 7.75 -3.28
CA LEU A 28 7.04 8.53 -4.21
C LEU A 28 8.28 7.75 -4.64
N ALA A 29 8.97 7.11 -3.69
CA ALA A 29 10.11 6.26 -3.99
C ALA A 29 9.72 5.06 -4.86
N ALA A 30 8.56 4.44 -4.62
CA ALA A 30 8.08 3.32 -5.43
C ALA A 30 7.67 3.76 -6.85
N ALA A 31 7.02 4.91 -7.00
CA ALA A 31 6.68 5.48 -8.30
C ALA A 31 7.93 5.82 -9.11
N ALA A 32 8.92 6.45 -8.48
CA ALA A 32 10.18 6.82 -9.12
C ALA A 32 10.95 5.58 -9.60
N GLN A 33 11.00 4.51 -8.81
CA GLN A 33 11.65 3.24 -9.20
C GLN A 33 10.96 2.54 -10.37
N ARG A 34 9.67 2.82 -10.61
CA ARG A 34 8.84 2.16 -11.63
C ARG A 34 8.53 3.09 -12.81
N ASP A 35 9.13 4.28 -12.86
CA ASP A 35 8.84 5.34 -13.84
C ASP A 35 7.33 5.63 -14.00
N LEU A 36 6.61 5.65 -12.88
CA LEU A 36 5.17 5.94 -12.88
C LEU A 36 4.93 7.45 -12.74
N PRO A 37 4.17 8.08 -13.65
CA PRO A 37 3.93 9.53 -13.62
C PRO A 37 2.89 9.94 -12.57
N GLN A 38 2.16 8.98 -11.99
CA GLN A 38 1.04 9.24 -11.11
C GLN A 38 1.09 8.37 -9.86
N LEU A 39 0.94 9.04 -8.71
CA LEU A 39 0.64 8.41 -7.43
C LEU A 39 -0.87 8.24 -7.33
N ASP A 40 -1.34 7.00 -7.35
CA ASP A 40 -2.76 6.62 -7.29
C ASP A 40 -3.00 5.50 -6.25
N GLU A 41 -4.27 5.13 -6.06
CA GLU A 41 -4.70 4.12 -5.10
C GLU A 41 -4.19 2.73 -5.49
N LYS A 42 -4.01 2.49 -6.79
CA LYS A 42 -3.46 1.23 -7.30
C LYS A 42 -2.01 1.04 -6.85
N LEU A 43 -1.19 2.09 -6.94
CA LEU A 43 0.16 2.07 -6.41
C LEU A 43 0.16 1.88 -4.88
N TYR A 44 -0.74 2.56 -4.17
CA TYR A 44 -0.89 2.37 -2.71
C TYR A 44 -1.15 0.91 -2.34
N LEU A 45 -2.10 0.25 -3.00
CA LEU A 45 -2.38 -1.15 -2.77
C LEU A 45 -1.17 -2.03 -3.12
N GLN A 46 -0.42 -1.72 -4.20
CA GLN A 46 0.76 -2.50 -4.55
C GLN A 46 1.92 -2.36 -3.55
N VAL A 47 2.08 -1.19 -2.94
CA VAL A 47 3.19 -0.90 -2.01
C VAL A 47 2.85 -1.39 -0.60
N PHE A 48 1.60 -1.22 -0.16
CA PHE A 48 1.19 -1.48 1.22
C PHE A 48 0.28 -2.71 1.40
N ALA A 49 -0.06 -3.45 0.33
CA ALA A 49 -0.76 -4.72 0.49
C ALA A 49 0.05 -5.66 1.38
N GLN A 50 -0.63 -6.31 2.31
CA GLN A 50 -0.07 -7.43 3.05
C GLN A 50 0.39 -8.48 2.03
N PRO A 51 1.62 -9.02 2.13
CA PRO A 51 2.03 -10.13 1.28
C PRO A 51 1.05 -11.29 1.49
N GLU A 52 0.57 -11.89 0.40
CA GLU A 52 -0.28 -13.08 0.47
C GLU A 52 0.45 -14.15 1.29
N ARG A 53 -0.01 -14.38 2.53
CA ARG A 53 0.45 -15.55 3.28
C ARG A 53 -0.06 -16.75 2.53
N PRO A 54 0.80 -17.65 2.03
CA PRO A 54 0.32 -18.87 1.39
C PRO A 54 -0.56 -19.59 2.41
N ALA A 55 -1.84 -19.79 2.04
CA ALA A 55 -2.80 -20.47 2.89
C ALA A 55 -2.22 -21.85 3.27
N PRO A 56 -2.26 -22.25 4.55
CA PRO A 56 -1.79 -23.56 4.94
C PRO A 56 -2.62 -24.59 4.17
N ARG A 57 -1.95 -25.32 3.26
CA ARG A 57 -2.53 -26.42 2.50
C ARG A 57 -3.07 -27.42 3.53
N ARG A 58 -4.38 -27.46 3.73
CA ARG A 58 -5.02 -28.47 4.57
C ARG A 58 -4.66 -29.82 3.97
N ALA A 59 -3.72 -30.52 4.61
CA ALA A 59 -3.46 -31.91 4.30
C ALA A 59 -4.77 -32.67 4.56
N VAL A 60 -5.35 -33.22 3.49
CA VAL A 60 -6.49 -34.11 3.59
C VAL A 60 -5.99 -35.36 4.31
N ALA A 61 -6.26 -35.45 5.61
CA ALA A 61 -6.02 -36.66 6.37
C ALA A 61 -7.06 -37.70 5.93
N GLY A 62 -6.63 -38.63 5.08
CA GLY A 62 -7.43 -39.76 4.65
C GLY A 62 -7.86 -40.61 5.84
N ARG A 63 -9.12 -41.07 5.80
CA ARG A 63 -9.65 -42.22 6.54
C ARG A 63 -10.35 -43.11 5.55
#